data_AF-A0A6I4QER5-F1
#
_entry.id   AF-A0A6I4QER5-F1
#
_cell.length_a   1.000
_cell.length_b   1.000
_cell.length_c   1.000
_cell.angle_alpha   90.00
_cell.angle_beta   90.00
_cell.angle_gamma   90.00
#
_symmetry.space_group_name_H-M   'P 1'
#
loop_
_entity.id
_entity.type
_entity.pdbx_description
1 polymer ?
#
loop_
_entity_poly.entity_id
_entity_poly.type
_entity_poly.pdbx_seq_one_letter_code
_entity_poly.pdbx_strand_id
1 'polypeptide(L)'
;MVIGFIGAGKVGCTLAKYFSLCGMQVAGFYSRSYEQAKVASEFTLSRAYSTLDKLVRDCDCLFLTVPDHQIAVVWQTLCQLPIDNKWVGHCSGLLTSNVFISRQAVHPFAFSLHPLYAIYDRFDCYHAMSKVFFTLEANEPAISQLQQVFKPLKNPMAILSADKKPLYHAACVMLSNQVIALAQIGSDLFAKCGLDVEFSQQAWHMLFLDNAKNLCKAGTIAALTGPIERADVETIKEHLAVIPTDVKPLYKQLSSILVNLSRKKHPNKDYRQLELELLP
;
A
#
# COMPACT_ATOMS: atom_id res chain seq x y z
N MET A 1 -20.95 -17.74 0.77
CA MET A 1 -20.59 -16.59 -0.06
C MET A 1 -19.49 -17.02 -1.01
N VAL A 2 -19.72 -16.91 -2.31
CA VAL A 2 -18.78 -17.25 -3.37
C VAL A 2 -18.16 -15.97 -3.95
N ILE A 3 -16.83 -15.93 -4.05
CA ILE A 3 -16.05 -14.74 -4.44
C ILE A 3 -15.49 -14.92 -5.84
N GLY A 4 -15.76 -13.96 -6.72
CA GLY A 4 -15.17 -13.84 -8.04
C GLY A 4 -14.21 -12.66 -8.14
N PHE A 5 -13.15 -12.81 -8.92
CA PHE A 5 -12.16 -11.76 -9.17
C PHE A 5 -12.21 -11.28 -10.62
N ILE A 6 -12.30 -9.97 -10.80
CA ILE A 6 -12.22 -9.29 -12.08
C ILE A 6 -10.85 -8.60 -12.14
N GLY A 7 -9.94 -9.17 -12.91
CA GLY A 7 -8.54 -8.75 -12.99
C GLY A 7 -7.60 -9.77 -12.36
N ALA A 8 -6.94 -10.56 -13.20
CA ALA A 8 -6.01 -11.62 -12.81
C ALA A 8 -4.57 -11.12 -12.53
N GLY A 9 -4.44 -9.91 -11.96
CA GLY A 9 -3.15 -9.27 -11.66
C GLY A 9 -2.59 -9.66 -10.29
N LYS A 10 -1.55 -8.93 -9.84
CA LYS A 10 -0.83 -9.23 -8.58
C LYS A 10 -1.76 -9.27 -7.36
N VAL A 11 -2.58 -8.23 -7.20
CA VAL A 11 -3.54 -8.10 -6.09
C VAL A 11 -4.59 -9.21 -6.15
N GLY A 12 -5.20 -9.44 -7.31
CA GLY A 12 -6.24 -10.46 -7.48
C GLY A 12 -5.74 -11.87 -7.16
N CYS A 13 -4.59 -12.27 -7.71
CA CYS A 13 -4.00 -13.59 -7.44
C CYS A 13 -3.61 -13.76 -5.97
N THR A 14 -2.99 -12.73 -5.37
CA THR A 14 -2.60 -12.74 -3.95
C THR A 14 -3.80 -12.92 -3.03
N LEU A 15 -4.83 -12.09 -3.19
CA LEU A 15 -6.02 -12.12 -2.33
C LEU A 15 -6.86 -13.37 -2.56
N ALA A 16 -7.06 -13.80 -3.81
CA ALA A 16 -7.82 -15.01 -4.09
C ALA A 16 -7.16 -16.25 -3.48
N LYS A 17 -5.83 -16.39 -3.61
CA LYS A 17 -5.11 -17.49 -2.98
C LYS A 17 -5.24 -17.45 -1.47
N TYR A 18 -5.05 -16.27 -0.88
CA TYR A 18 -5.17 -16.09 0.56
C TYR A 18 -6.58 -16.40 1.08
N PHE A 19 -7.62 -15.90 0.40
CA PHE A 19 -9.02 -16.13 0.77
C PHE A 19 -9.37 -17.63 0.72
N SER A 20 -8.88 -18.33 -0.31
CA SER A 20 -9.02 -19.79 -0.40
C SER A 20 -8.35 -20.51 0.77
N LEU A 21 -7.14 -20.10 1.18
CA LEU A 21 -6.45 -20.65 2.35
C LEU A 21 -7.16 -20.35 3.68
N CYS A 22 -7.91 -19.24 3.75
CA CYS A 22 -8.79 -18.92 4.88
C CYS A 22 -10.13 -19.70 4.86
N GLY A 23 -10.32 -20.62 3.90
CA GLY A 23 -11.55 -21.42 3.78
C GLY A 23 -12.71 -20.70 3.11
N MET A 24 -12.47 -19.55 2.48
CA MET A 24 -13.49 -18.85 1.70
C MET A 24 -13.62 -19.47 0.31
N GLN A 25 -14.83 -19.49 -0.24
CA GLN A 25 -15.08 -20.05 -1.57
C GLN A 25 -14.71 -19.05 -2.66
N VAL A 26 -13.67 -19.36 -3.42
CA VAL A 26 -13.24 -18.58 -4.59
C VAL A 26 -13.74 -19.28 -5.85
N ALA A 27 -14.70 -18.67 -6.56
CA ALA A 27 -15.17 -19.16 -7.85
C ALA A 27 -14.06 -19.12 -8.89
N GLY A 28 -13.32 -18.00 -8.95
CA GLY A 28 -12.15 -17.82 -9.79
C GLY A 28 -12.13 -16.47 -10.48
N PHE A 29 -11.65 -16.44 -11.74
CA PHE A 29 -11.21 -15.20 -12.38
C PHE A 29 -11.89 -14.94 -13.72
N TYR A 30 -12.25 -13.67 -13.94
CA TYR A 30 -12.38 -13.08 -15.27
C TYR A 30 -11.25 -12.05 -15.49
N SER A 31 -10.73 -11.99 -16.71
CA SER A 31 -9.79 -10.96 -17.15
C SER A 31 -10.00 -10.70 -18.64
N ARG A 32 -9.57 -9.52 -19.13
CA ARG A 32 -9.62 -9.19 -20.57
C ARG A 32 -8.89 -10.23 -21.42
N SER A 33 -7.79 -10.78 -20.91
CA SER A 33 -7.09 -11.92 -21.48
C SER A 33 -7.54 -13.19 -20.76
N TYR A 34 -8.18 -14.11 -21.50
CA TYR A 34 -8.58 -15.40 -20.96
C TYR A 34 -7.39 -16.20 -20.42
N GLU A 35 -6.25 -16.19 -21.12
CA GLU A 35 -5.03 -16.86 -20.66
C GLU A 35 -4.56 -16.34 -19.29
N GLN A 36 -4.65 -15.03 -19.05
CA GLN A 36 -4.31 -14.48 -17.73
C GLN A 36 -5.26 -14.99 -16.64
N ALA A 37 -6.56 -15.10 -16.93
CA ALA A 37 -7.53 -15.69 -16.01
C ALA A 37 -7.25 -17.18 -15.78
N LYS A 38 -6.88 -17.92 -16.83
CA LYS A 38 -6.52 -19.35 -16.76
C LYS A 38 -5.34 -19.59 -15.81
N VAL A 39 -4.22 -18.90 -16.01
CA VAL A 39 -3.04 -19.02 -15.15
C VAL A 39 -3.36 -18.70 -13.68
N ALA A 40 -4.14 -17.64 -13.42
CA ALA A 40 -4.56 -17.30 -12.06
C ALA A 40 -5.47 -18.37 -11.42
N SER A 41 -6.35 -18.96 -12.23
CA SER A 41 -7.30 -19.97 -11.78
C SER A 41 -6.59 -21.30 -11.46
N GLU A 42 -5.59 -21.68 -12.27
CA GLU A 42 -4.73 -22.83 -11.99
C GLU A 42 -3.99 -22.67 -10.64
N PHE A 43 -3.39 -21.51 -10.40
CA PHE A 43 -2.68 -21.21 -9.14
C PHE A 43 -3.58 -21.29 -7.90
N THR A 44 -4.85 -20.88 -8.05
CA THR A 44 -5.83 -20.83 -6.95
C THR A 44 -6.71 -22.07 -6.86
N LEU A 45 -6.55 -23.03 -7.78
CA LEU A 45 -7.42 -24.20 -7.95
C LEU A 45 -8.91 -23.80 -8.09
N SER A 46 -9.17 -22.80 -8.92
CA SER A 46 -10.49 -22.22 -9.18
C SER A 46 -10.83 -22.23 -10.68
N ARG A 47 -11.91 -21.56 -11.10
CA ARG A 47 -12.38 -21.54 -12.50
C ARG A 47 -11.93 -20.28 -13.25
N ALA A 48 -11.49 -20.46 -14.49
CA ALA A 48 -11.30 -19.37 -15.44
C ALA A 48 -12.60 -19.09 -16.21
N TYR A 49 -13.05 -17.85 -16.22
CA TYR A 49 -14.29 -17.43 -16.85
C TYR A 49 -14.01 -16.70 -18.17
N SER A 50 -14.64 -17.16 -19.25
CA SER A 50 -14.50 -16.54 -20.57
C SER A 50 -15.33 -15.26 -20.74
N THR A 51 -16.34 -15.04 -19.90
CA THR A 51 -17.19 -13.84 -19.92
C THR A 51 -17.49 -13.36 -18.50
N LEU A 52 -17.69 -12.04 -18.34
CA LEU A 52 -18.13 -11.46 -17.07
C LEU A 52 -19.47 -12.03 -16.61
N ASP A 53 -20.43 -12.18 -17.52
CA ASP A 53 -21.75 -12.74 -17.23
C ASP A 53 -21.69 -14.10 -16.52
N LYS A 54 -20.83 -15.02 -17.00
CA LYS A 54 -20.66 -16.33 -16.37
C LYS A 54 -20.08 -16.22 -14.96
N LEU A 55 -19.12 -15.32 -14.74
CA LEU A 55 -18.56 -15.07 -13.41
C LEU A 55 -19.64 -14.52 -12.46
N VAL A 56 -20.39 -13.52 -12.92
CA VAL A 56 -21.45 -12.86 -12.14
C VAL A 56 -22.52 -13.87 -11.70
N ARG A 57 -22.91 -14.81 -12.57
CA ARG A 57 -23.90 -15.85 -12.24
C ARG A 57 -23.44 -16.78 -11.12
N ASP A 58 -22.15 -17.09 -11.05
CA ASP A 58 -21.59 -18.04 -10.09
C ASP A 58 -21.16 -17.39 -8.75
N CYS A 59 -21.19 -16.06 -8.63
CA CYS A 59 -20.60 -15.33 -7.49
C CYS A 59 -21.63 -14.51 -6.70
N ASP A 60 -21.42 -14.40 -5.38
CA ASP A 60 -22.14 -13.49 -4.48
C ASP A 60 -21.38 -12.18 -4.25
N CYS A 61 -20.05 -12.23 -4.39
CA CYS A 61 -19.15 -11.10 -4.20
C CYS A 61 -18.16 -10.99 -5.37
N LEU A 62 -17.97 -9.78 -5.89
CA LEU A 62 -17.10 -9.48 -7.01
C LEU A 62 -16.02 -8.48 -6.59
N PHE A 63 -14.77 -8.91 -6.68
CA PHE A 63 -13.60 -8.05 -6.46
C PHE A 63 -13.06 -7.53 -7.79
N LEU A 64 -13.06 -6.22 -7.96
CA LEU A 64 -12.38 -5.54 -9.05
C LEU A 64 -10.93 -5.27 -8.63
N THR A 65 -10.03 -6.12 -9.11
CA THR A 65 -8.58 -6.04 -8.91
C THR A 65 -7.87 -5.63 -10.20
N VAL A 66 -8.47 -4.66 -10.91
CA VAL A 66 -7.92 -3.97 -12.08
C VAL A 66 -7.20 -2.68 -11.66
N PRO A 67 -6.39 -2.06 -12.54
CA PRO A 67 -5.83 -0.73 -12.25
C PRO A 67 -6.93 0.29 -11.92
N ASP A 68 -6.62 1.23 -11.04
CA ASP A 68 -7.58 2.22 -10.50
C ASP A 68 -8.42 2.91 -11.58
N HIS A 69 -7.78 3.40 -12.64
CA HIS A 69 -8.46 4.07 -13.75
C HIS A 69 -9.42 3.18 -14.56
N GLN A 70 -9.36 1.85 -14.40
CA GLN A 70 -10.24 0.89 -15.06
C GLN A 70 -11.44 0.49 -14.19
N ILE A 71 -11.46 0.80 -12.90
CA ILE A 71 -12.52 0.36 -11.98
C ILE A 71 -13.89 0.89 -12.45
N ALA A 72 -13.98 2.19 -12.74
CA ALA A 72 -15.21 2.80 -13.23
C ALA A 72 -15.64 2.25 -14.59
N VAL A 73 -14.68 1.94 -15.48
CA VAL A 73 -14.96 1.37 -16.81
C VAL A 73 -15.57 -0.04 -16.69
N VAL A 74 -14.97 -0.89 -15.87
CA VAL A 74 -15.47 -2.25 -15.61
C VAL A 74 -16.83 -2.19 -14.91
N TRP A 75 -17.02 -1.24 -13.99
CA TRP A 75 -18.30 -1.02 -13.32
C TRP A 75 -19.44 -0.73 -14.30
N GLN A 76 -19.23 0.10 -15.34
CA GLN A 76 -20.27 0.36 -16.35
C GLN A 76 -20.72 -0.91 -17.08
N THR A 77 -19.81 -1.84 -17.35
CA THR A 77 -20.15 -3.15 -17.94
C THR A 77 -20.91 -4.03 -16.94
N LEU A 78 -20.52 -4.02 -15.67
CA LEU A 78 -21.19 -4.78 -14.61
C LEU A 78 -22.63 -4.30 -14.37
N CYS A 79 -22.91 -3.00 -14.51
CA CYS A 79 -24.27 -2.44 -14.40
C CYS A 79 -25.27 -3.01 -15.41
N GLN A 80 -24.81 -3.68 -16.47
CA GLN A 80 -25.67 -4.34 -17.46
C GLN A 80 -25.99 -5.79 -17.09
N LEU A 81 -25.49 -6.28 -15.96
CA LEU A 81 -25.63 -7.66 -15.47
C LEU A 81 -26.44 -7.67 -14.17
N PRO A 82 -27.02 -8.82 -13.75
CA PRO A 82 -27.83 -8.90 -12.54
C PRO A 82 -26.97 -8.87 -11.27
N ILE A 83 -26.54 -7.67 -10.86
CA ILE A 83 -25.62 -7.43 -9.73
C ILE A 83 -26.28 -6.77 -8.51
N ASP A 84 -27.58 -6.46 -8.56
CA ASP A 84 -28.28 -5.65 -7.53
C ASP A 84 -28.14 -6.18 -6.10
N ASN A 85 -28.02 -7.50 -5.94
CA ASN A 85 -27.88 -8.17 -4.64
C ASN A 85 -26.46 -8.75 -4.40
N LYS A 86 -25.45 -8.26 -5.14
CA LYS A 86 -24.08 -8.77 -5.06
C LYS A 86 -23.17 -7.76 -4.37
N TRP A 87 -22.26 -8.26 -3.53
CA TRP A 87 -21.18 -7.44 -3.01
C TRP A 87 -20.24 -7.07 -4.16
N VAL A 88 -19.89 -5.80 -4.29
CA VAL A 88 -18.96 -5.32 -5.32
C VAL A 88 -17.92 -4.44 -4.65
N GLY A 89 -16.65 -4.82 -4.76
CA GLY A 89 -15.60 -4.05 -4.13
C GLY A 89 -14.31 -4.00 -4.90
N HIS A 90 -13.46 -3.06 -4.54
CA HIS A 90 -12.13 -2.90 -5.13
C HIS A 90 -11.04 -2.82 -4.06
N CYS A 91 -9.79 -2.91 -4.49
CA CYS A 91 -8.63 -2.88 -3.62
C CYS A 91 -7.79 -1.59 -3.73
N SER A 92 -8.25 -0.53 -4.43
CA SER A 92 -7.58 0.78 -4.39
C SER A 92 -7.54 1.35 -2.97
N GLY A 93 -6.37 1.86 -2.56
CA GLY A 93 -6.21 2.61 -1.31
C GLY A 93 -6.68 4.07 -1.41
N LEU A 94 -6.84 4.59 -2.63
CA LEU A 94 -7.20 5.99 -2.91
C LEU A 94 -8.69 6.15 -3.21
N LEU A 95 -9.21 5.36 -4.16
CA LEU A 95 -10.59 5.48 -4.60
C LEU A 95 -11.55 5.04 -3.49
N THR A 96 -12.72 5.64 -3.44
CA THR A 96 -13.79 5.27 -2.50
C THR A 96 -14.80 4.36 -3.20
N SER A 97 -15.66 3.70 -2.42
CA SER A 97 -16.78 2.91 -2.93
C SER A 97 -17.73 3.69 -3.86
N ASN A 98 -17.67 5.03 -3.86
CA ASN A 98 -18.43 5.91 -4.75
C ASN A 98 -18.12 5.71 -6.24
N VAL A 99 -17.01 5.06 -6.59
CA VAL A 99 -16.74 4.67 -7.99
C VAL A 99 -17.81 3.72 -8.55
N PHE A 100 -18.55 3.04 -7.67
CA PHE A 100 -19.67 2.17 -8.00
C PHE A 100 -21.01 2.92 -8.02
N ILE A 101 -21.03 4.13 -8.58
CA ILE A 101 -22.25 4.92 -8.75
C ILE A 101 -23.01 4.51 -10.02
N SER A 102 -24.32 4.33 -9.91
CA SER A 102 -25.23 4.09 -11.03
C SER A 102 -26.54 4.82 -10.76
N ARG A 103 -27.13 5.43 -11.79
CA ARG A 103 -28.41 6.18 -11.68
C ARG A 103 -28.44 7.14 -10.48
N GLN A 104 -27.34 7.87 -10.26
CA GLN A 104 -27.15 8.86 -9.18
C GLN A 104 -27.04 8.31 -7.74
N ALA A 105 -27.02 6.99 -7.54
CA ALA A 105 -26.81 6.38 -6.24
C ALA A 105 -25.61 5.42 -6.25
N VAL A 106 -24.86 5.39 -5.15
CA VAL A 106 -23.80 4.39 -4.95
C VAL A 106 -24.48 3.03 -4.73
N HIS A 107 -23.93 1.97 -5.34
CA HIS A 107 -24.46 0.63 -5.17
C HIS A 107 -24.51 0.25 -3.67
N PRO A 108 -25.63 -0.27 -3.15
CA PRO A 108 -25.82 -0.45 -1.70
C PRO A 108 -24.85 -1.45 -1.08
N PHE A 109 -24.33 -2.38 -1.87
CA PHE A 109 -23.34 -3.39 -1.48
C PHE A 109 -21.92 -3.08 -1.99
N ALA A 110 -21.63 -1.80 -2.24
CA ALA A 110 -20.32 -1.32 -2.66
C ALA A 110 -19.34 -1.22 -1.48
N PHE A 111 -18.09 -1.58 -1.70
CA PHE A 111 -17.04 -1.42 -0.69
C PHE A 111 -15.64 -1.28 -1.29
N SER A 112 -14.69 -0.93 -0.44
CA SER A 112 -13.28 -0.99 -0.73
C SER A 112 -12.56 -1.67 0.42
N LEU A 113 -11.75 -2.67 0.08
CA LEU A 113 -10.94 -3.42 1.01
C LEU A 113 -9.48 -3.34 0.56
N HIS A 114 -8.71 -2.45 1.19
CA HIS A 114 -7.32 -2.21 0.81
C HIS A 114 -6.37 -2.92 1.78
N PRO A 115 -5.51 -3.85 1.31
CA PRO A 115 -4.42 -4.40 2.11
C PRO A 115 -3.31 -3.36 2.30
N LEU A 116 -2.88 -3.12 3.54
CA LEU A 116 -1.67 -2.35 3.83
C LEU A 116 -0.42 -3.19 3.54
N TYR A 117 -0.16 -3.44 2.26
CA TYR A 117 0.99 -4.23 1.82
C TYR A 117 1.40 -3.92 0.38
N ALA A 118 2.70 -3.83 0.13
CA ALA A 118 3.24 -3.69 -1.22
C ALA A 118 3.20 -5.03 -1.95
N ILE A 119 2.14 -5.29 -2.71
CA ILE A 119 1.99 -6.54 -3.48
C ILE A 119 2.83 -6.44 -4.76
N TYR A 120 4.09 -6.88 -4.68
CA TYR A 120 5.07 -6.79 -5.77
C TYR A 120 5.08 -8.01 -6.70
N ASP A 121 4.61 -9.17 -6.24
CA ASP A 121 4.58 -10.41 -7.00
C ASP A 121 3.16 -10.99 -7.10
N ARG A 122 2.92 -11.76 -8.16
CA ARG A 122 1.59 -12.32 -8.47
C ARG A 122 1.28 -13.61 -7.70
N PHE A 123 2.30 -14.39 -7.35
CA PHE A 123 2.14 -15.76 -6.84
C PHE A 123 2.85 -16.00 -5.51
N ASP A 124 3.60 -15.04 -4.98
CA ASP A 124 4.38 -15.20 -3.74
C ASP A 124 3.82 -14.39 -2.55
N CYS A 125 3.31 -13.18 -2.79
CA CYS A 125 2.90 -12.25 -1.72
C CYS A 125 1.79 -12.77 -0.79
N TYR A 126 1.07 -13.84 -1.18
CA TYR A 126 0.00 -14.42 -0.36
C TYR A 126 0.51 -14.97 0.98
N HIS A 127 1.79 -15.36 1.08
CA HIS A 127 2.40 -15.86 2.31
C HIS A 127 2.39 -14.81 3.44
N ALA A 128 2.51 -13.52 3.11
CA ALA A 128 2.52 -12.44 4.07
C ALA A 128 1.10 -12.04 4.56
N MET A 129 0.05 -12.39 3.80
CA MET A 129 -1.29 -11.84 3.98
C MET A 129 -1.91 -12.11 5.35
N SER A 130 -1.54 -13.20 6.03
CA SER A 130 -2.03 -13.50 7.39
C SER A 130 -1.65 -12.47 8.45
N LYS A 131 -0.63 -11.64 8.18
CA LYS A 131 -0.15 -10.56 9.07
C LYS A 131 -0.53 -9.17 8.57
N VAL A 132 -1.14 -9.08 7.39
CA VAL A 132 -1.47 -7.79 6.75
C VAL A 132 -2.69 -7.18 7.42
N PHE A 133 -2.63 -5.86 7.62
CA PHE A 133 -3.75 -5.06 8.09
C PHE A 133 -4.58 -4.64 6.88
N PHE A 134 -5.90 -4.58 7.05
CA PHE A 134 -6.80 -4.08 6.01
C PHE A 134 -7.50 -2.81 6.47
N THR A 135 -7.78 -1.92 5.52
CA THR A 135 -8.79 -0.87 5.71
C THR A 135 -10.03 -1.22 4.91
N LEU A 136 -11.19 -1.07 5.55
CA LEU A 136 -12.51 -1.21 4.95
C LEU A 136 -13.18 0.16 4.87
N GLU A 137 -13.69 0.49 3.69
CA GLU A 137 -14.52 1.67 3.47
C GLU A 137 -15.76 1.26 2.67
N ALA A 138 -16.94 1.65 3.17
CA ALA A 138 -18.25 1.37 2.58
C ALA A 138 -19.29 2.32 3.20
N ASN A 139 -20.50 2.37 2.63
CA ASN A 139 -21.63 3.06 3.26
C ASN A 139 -22.04 2.36 4.56
N GLU A 140 -22.49 3.13 5.57
CA GLU A 140 -22.72 2.62 6.94
C GLU A 140 -23.60 1.36 7.06
N PRO A 141 -24.70 1.18 6.30
CA PRO A 141 -25.51 -0.04 6.40
C PRO A 141 -24.74 -1.32 6.05
N ALA A 142 -23.70 -1.21 5.23
CA ALA A 142 -22.92 -2.35 4.72
C ALA A 142 -21.76 -2.76 5.63
N ILE A 143 -21.22 -1.85 6.45
CA ILE A 143 -19.96 -2.07 7.20
C ILE A 143 -20.06 -3.31 8.11
N SER A 144 -21.11 -3.39 8.92
CA SER A 144 -21.29 -4.51 9.87
C SER A 144 -21.43 -5.85 9.15
N GLN A 145 -22.09 -5.87 7.99
CA GLN A 145 -22.25 -7.08 7.17
C GLN A 145 -20.90 -7.49 6.54
N LEU A 146 -20.15 -6.54 6.00
CA LEU A 146 -18.82 -6.77 5.43
C LEU A 146 -17.82 -7.29 6.46
N GLN A 147 -17.87 -6.81 7.70
CA GLN A 147 -17.05 -7.35 8.79
C GLN A 147 -17.38 -8.82 9.08
N GLN A 148 -18.65 -9.24 9.02
CA GLN A 148 -19.01 -10.65 9.16
C GLN A 148 -18.56 -11.46 7.95
N VAL A 149 -18.73 -10.93 6.75
CA VAL A 149 -18.30 -11.53 5.48
C VAL A 149 -16.79 -11.83 5.50
N PHE A 150 -15.97 -10.90 5.98
CA PHE A 150 -14.51 -11.04 6.00
C PHE A 150 -13.95 -11.59 7.31
N LYS A 151 -14.80 -11.94 8.28
CA LYS A 151 -14.40 -12.57 9.55
C LYS A 151 -13.47 -13.79 9.39
N PRO A 152 -13.65 -14.68 8.39
CA PRO A 152 -12.74 -15.83 8.19
C PRO A 152 -11.28 -15.44 7.94
N LEU A 153 -11.02 -14.23 7.44
CA LEU A 153 -9.66 -13.74 7.20
C LEU A 153 -8.85 -13.60 8.49
N LYS A 154 -9.51 -13.33 9.63
CA LYS A 154 -8.89 -13.07 10.94
C LYS A 154 -7.88 -11.90 10.96
N ASN A 155 -7.71 -11.19 9.85
CA ASN A 155 -6.87 -10.02 9.77
C ASN A 155 -7.43 -8.87 10.60
N PRO A 156 -6.56 -8.04 11.20
CA PRO A 156 -6.98 -6.75 11.72
C PRO A 156 -7.58 -5.89 10.60
N MET A 157 -8.75 -5.32 10.86
CA MET A 157 -9.47 -4.48 9.91
C MET A 157 -9.90 -3.17 10.58
N ALA A 158 -9.48 -2.05 10.00
CA ALA A 158 -9.89 -0.72 10.43
C ALA A 158 -10.92 -0.12 9.47
N ILE A 159 -11.93 0.56 10.00
CA ILE A 159 -12.88 1.31 9.18
C ILE A 159 -12.26 2.67 8.83
N LEU A 160 -12.29 3.02 7.55
CA LEU A 160 -11.75 4.27 7.05
C LEU A 160 -12.86 5.09 6.39
N SER A 161 -13.02 6.34 6.81
CA SER A 161 -13.99 7.24 6.16
C SER A 161 -13.48 7.66 4.78
N ALA A 162 -14.42 7.84 3.85
CA ALA A 162 -14.13 8.14 2.46
C ALA A 162 -13.24 9.40 2.28
N ASP A 163 -13.46 10.44 3.08
CA ASP A 163 -12.70 11.70 3.05
C ASP A 163 -11.23 11.55 3.49
N LYS A 164 -10.89 10.49 4.24
CA LYS A 164 -9.54 10.24 4.73
C LYS A 164 -8.71 9.37 3.80
N LYS A 165 -9.30 8.72 2.80
CA LYS A 165 -8.58 7.83 1.86
C LYS A 165 -7.40 8.49 1.16
N PRO A 166 -7.48 9.73 0.63
CA PRO A 166 -6.34 10.36 -0.01
C PRO A 166 -5.14 10.54 0.94
N LEU A 167 -5.37 11.02 2.17
CA LEU A 167 -4.32 11.20 3.17
C LEU A 167 -3.74 9.85 3.61
N TYR A 168 -4.61 8.88 3.87
CA TYR A 168 -4.22 7.52 4.22
C TYR A 168 -3.33 6.89 3.14
N HIS A 169 -3.73 6.99 1.86
CA HIS A 169 -2.96 6.39 0.77
C HIS A 169 -1.62 7.12 0.58
N ALA A 170 -1.60 8.45 0.70
CA ALA A 170 -0.36 9.21 0.70
C ALA A 170 0.60 8.75 1.81
N ALA A 171 0.10 8.47 3.02
CA ALA A 171 0.90 7.91 4.11
C ALA A 171 1.46 6.51 3.75
N CYS A 172 0.67 5.64 3.14
CA CYS A 172 1.16 4.34 2.65
C CYS A 172 2.26 4.50 1.58
N VAL A 173 2.08 5.44 0.64
CA VAL A 173 3.06 5.75 -0.40
C VAL A 173 4.37 6.26 0.20
N MET A 174 4.31 7.15 1.20
CA MET A 174 5.48 7.63 1.94
C MET A 174 6.23 6.48 2.62
N LEU A 175 5.51 5.58 3.29
CA LEU A 175 6.07 4.48 4.10
C LEU A 175 6.52 3.27 3.27
N SER A 176 6.18 3.21 1.98
CA SER A 176 6.50 2.08 1.11
C SER A 176 7.23 2.51 -0.16
N ASN A 177 6.58 3.30 -1.02
CA ASN A 177 7.11 3.61 -2.34
C ASN A 177 8.22 4.66 -2.30
N GLN A 178 8.06 5.73 -1.52
CA GLN A 178 9.06 6.80 -1.47
C GLN A 178 10.35 6.37 -0.77
N VAL A 179 10.31 5.32 0.05
CA VAL A 179 11.52 4.72 0.62
C VAL A 179 12.48 4.24 -0.48
N ILE A 180 11.95 3.78 -1.63
CA ILE A 180 12.75 3.38 -2.79
C ILE A 180 13.51 4.58 -3.37
N ALA A 181 12.86 5.75 -3.43
CA ALA A 181 13.50 6.97 -3.91
C ALA A 181 14.63 7.42 -2.96
N LEU A 182 14.43 7.32 -1.64
CA LEU A 182 15.49 7.62 -0.66
C LEU A 182 16.68 6.67 -0.78
N ALA A 183 16.41 5.37 -0.99
CA ALA A 183 17.46 4.38 -1.23
C ALA A 183 18.23 4.67 -2.54
N GLN A 184 17.54 5.04 -3.61
CA GLN A 184 18.17 5.42 -4.89
C GLN A 184 19.08 6.65 -4.71
N ILE A 185 18.60 7.71 -4.05
CA ILE A 185 19.39 8.90 -3.78
C ILE A 185 20.65 8.55 -2.98
N GLY A 186 20.52 7.73 -1.93
CA GLY A 186 21.68 7.24 -1.16
C GLY A 186 22.68 6.46 -2.01
N SER A 187 22.18 5.57 -2.88
CA SER A 187 23.02 4.80 -3.81
C SER A 187 23.77 5.71 -4.80
N ASP A 188 23.11 6.73 -5.33
CA ASP A 188 23.72 7.69 -6.26
C ASP A 188 24.80 8.55 -5.56
N LEU A 189 24.59 8.88 -4.27
CA LEU A 189 25.61 9.57 -3.46
C LEU A 189 26.83 8.68 -3.21
N PHE A 190 26.65 7.40 -2.92
CA PHE A 190 27.76 6.44 -2.80
C PHE A 190 28.56 6.30 -4.10
N ALA A 191 27.88 6.27 -5.25
CA ALA A 191 28.54 6.25 -6.55
C ALA A 191 29.40 7.52 -6.77
N LYS A 192 28.92 8.70 -6.34
CA LYS A 192 29.69 9.96 -6.39
C LYS A 192 30.90 9.96 -5.46
N CYS A 193 30.89 9.17 -4.39
CA CYS A 193 32.06 8.94 -3.55
C CYS A 193 33.11 8.02 -4.20
N GLY A 194 32.84 7.45 -5.39
CA GLY A 194 33.73 6.52 -6.07
C GLY A 194 33.71 5.10 -5.47
N LEU A 195 32.67 4.75 -4.71
CA LEU A 195 32.52 3.41 -4.15
C LEU A 195 32.07 2.43 -5.22
N ASP A 196 32.58 1.20 -5.13
CA ASP A 196 32.15 0.09 -5.98
C ASP A 196 30.64 -0.20 -5.82
N VAL A 197 29.99 -0.62 -6.90
CA VAL A 197 28.53 -0.84 -6.96
C VAL A 197 28.12 -2.01 -6.05
N GLU A 198 28.87 -3.11 -6.08
CA GLU A 198 28.56 -4.29 -5.28
C GLU A 198 28.74 -3.98 -3.80
N PHE A 199 29.85 -3.33 -3.44
CA PHE A 199 30.09 -2.84 -2.08
C PHE A 199 28.96 -1.92 -1.61
N SER A 200 28.61 -0.92 -2.42
CA SER A 200 27.58 0.07 -2.09
C SER A 200 26.23 -0.58 -1.82
N GLN A 201 25.81 -1.51 -2.69
CA GLN A 201 24.55 -2.23 -2.54
C GLN A 201 24.52 -3.01 -1.22
N GLN A 202 25.54 -3.83 -0.94
CA GLN A 202 25.59 -4.61 0.29
C GLN A 202 25.61 -3.72 1.55
N ALA A 203 26.38 -2.63 1.51
CA ALA A 203 26.51 -1.71 2.64
C ALA A 203 25.19 -0.98 2.95
N TRP A 204 24.54 -0.36 1.96
CA TRP A 204 23.29 0.36 2.24
C TRP A 204 22.13 -0.58 2.55
N HIS A 205 22.10 -1.80 1.97
CA HIS A 205 21.08 -2.80 2.32
C HIS A 205 21.10 -3.11 3.82
N MET A 206 22.27 -3.40 4.38
CA MET A 206 22.44 -3.66 5.81
C MET A 206 22.05 -2.44 6.65
N LEU A 207 22.57 -1.26 6.30
CA LEU A 207 22.27 0.00 6.98
C LEU A 207 20.75 0.26 7.02
N PHE A 208 20.08 0.11 5.89
CA PHE A 208 18.65 0.34 5.76
C PHE A 208 17.83 -0.68 6.55
N LEU A 209 18.10 -1.98 6.36
CA LEU A 209 17.31 -3.05 6.98
C LEU A 209 17.39 -3.02 8.51
N ASP A 210 18.58 -2.83 9.08
CA ASP A 210 18.73 -2.80 10.53
C ASP A 210 18.14 -1.53 11.14
N ASN A 211 18.25 -0.38 10.45
CA ASN A 211 17.56 0.83 10.87
C ASN A 211 16.02 0.68 10.79
N ALA A 212 15.49 0.05 9.74
CA ALA A 212 14.06 -0.21 9.61
C ALA A 212 13.55 -1.15 10.72
N LYS A 213 14.30 -2.21 11.04
CA LYS A 213 13.98 -3.09 12.19
C LYS A 213 13.99 -2.32 13.51
N ASN A 214 15.00 -1.48 13.75
CA ASN A 214 15.10 -0.65 14.95
C ASN A 214 13.93 0.34 15.05
N LEU A 215 13.58 1.00 13.94
CA LEU A 215 12.42 1.89 13.84
C LEU A 215 11.12 1.18 14.23
N CYS A 216 10.87 -0.01 13.68
CA CYS A 216 9.68 -0.80 14.00
C CYS A 216 9.65 -1.26 15.47
N LYS A 217 10.81 -1.51 16.09
CA LYS A 217 10.93 -1.97 17.47
C LYS A 217 10.82 -0.83 18.50
N ALA A 218 11.51 0.28 18.28
CA ALA A 218 11.68 1.36 19.25
C ALA A 218 10.75 2.57 18.97
N GLY A 219 10.17 2.66 17.77
CA GLY A 219 9.40 3.82 17.33
C GLY A 219 10.27 4.98 16.85
N THR A 220 9.65 5.94 16.18
CA THR A 220 10.33 7.05 15.46
C THR A 220 11.22 7.91 16.34
N ILE A 221 10.81 8.18 17.59
CA ILE A 221 11.54 9.05 18.51
C ILE A 221 12.75 8.31 19.08
N ALA A 222 12.57 7.10 19.63
CA ALA A 222 13.66 6.40 20.31
C ALA A 222 14.70 5.85 19.32
N ALA A 223 14.28 5.43 18.12
CA ALA A 223 15.17 4.91 17.09
C ALA A 223 16.10 5.97 16.47
N LEU A 224 15.76 7.26 16.60
CA LEU A 224 16.52 8.35 16.01
C LEU A 224 17.97 8.36 16.53
N THR A 225 18.92 8.40 15.60
CA THR A 225 20.36 8.58 15.85
C THR A 225 20.95 9.60 14.86
N GLY A 226 22.24 9.90 14.98
CA GLY A 226 22.99 10.70 13.99
C GLY A 226 23.23 12.16 14.39
N PRO A 227 23.75 12.99 13.46
CA PRO A 227 24.22 14.34 13.77
C PRO A 227 23.10 15.27 14.25
N ILE A 228 21.89 15.13 13.70
CA ILE A 228 20.72 15.92 14.14
C ILE A 228 20.39 15.64 15.60
N GLU A 229 20.34 14.38 16.03
CA GLU A 229 20.05 14.03 17.44
C GLU A 229 21.07 14.66 18.41
N ARG A 230 22.34 14.65 18.00
CA ARG A 230 23.45 15.18 18.80
C ARG A 230 23.57 16.71 18.78
N ALA A 231 22.79 17.41 17.94
CA ALA A 231 22.93 18.85 17.67
C ALA A 231 24.28 19.22 17.04
N ASP A 232 24.80 18.35 16.17
CA ASP A 232 26.10 18.51 15.52
C ASP A 232 25.99 19.42 14.28
N VAL A 233 26.11 20.73 14.50
CA VAL A 233 25.92 21.76 13.46
C VAL A 233 26.97 21.67 12.37
N GLU A 234 28.24 21.46 12.75
CA GLU A 234 29.36 21.49 11.80
C GLU A 234 29.26 20.32 10.80
N THR A 235 28.89 19.12 11.27
CA THR A 235 28.60 17.99 10.37
C THR A 235 27.50 18.33 9.36
N ILE A 236 26.43 19.02 9.79
CA ILE A 236 25.33 19.39 8.89
C ILE A 236 25.77 20.43 7.86
N LYS A 237 26.60 21.41 8.24
CA LYS A 237 27.18 22.38 7.29
C LYS A 237 28.05 21.69 6.24
N GLU A 238 28.90 20.75 6.67
CA GLU A 238 29.74 19.98 5.76
C GLU A 238 28.89 19.16 4.78
N HIS A 239 27.84 18.49 5.25
CA HIS A 239 26.89 17.80 4.39
C HIS A 239 26.25 18.75 3.36
N LEU A 240 25.76 19.91 3.81
CA LEU A 240 25.12 20.90 2.94
C LEU A 240 26.09 21.53 1.93
N ALA A 241 27.40 21.55 2.22
CA ALA A 241 28.41 22.04 1.30
C ALA A 241 28.62 21.09 0.10
N VAL A 242 28.50 19.77 0.31
CA VAL A 242 28.82 18.75 -0.69
C VAL A 242 27.61 18.08 -1.34
N ILE A 243 26.43 18.11 -0.69
CA ILE A 243 25.24 17.45 -1.24
C ILE A 243 24.78 18.13 -2.54
N PRO A 244 24.38 17.35 -3.57
CA PRO A 244 23.91 17.88 -4.84
C PRO A 244 22.76 18.89 -4.68
N THR A 245 22.77 19.95 -5.49
CA THR A 245 21.81 21.07 -5.39
C THR A 245 20.36 20.63 -5.53
N ASP A 246 20.08 19.63 -6.36
CA ASP A 246 18.75 19.04 -6.57
C ASP A 246 18.27 18.18 -5.39
N VAL A 247 19.19 17.56 -4.63
CA VAL A 247 18.89 16.76 -3.44
C VAL A 247 18.82 17.60 -2.16
N LYS A 248 19.54 18.73 -2.13
CA LYS A 248 19.66 19.61 -0.96
C LYS A 248 18.31 20.01 -0.32
N PRO A 249 17.26 20.39 -1.08
CA PRO A 249 15.96 20.72 -0.48
C PRO A 249 15.35 19.54 0.28
N LEU A 250 15.44 18.33 -0.28
CA LEU A 250 14.93 17.12 0.37
C LEU A 250 15.70 16.82 1.66
N TYR A 251 17.04 16.90 1.62
CA TYR A 251 17.88 16.70 2.79
C TYR A 251 17.54 17.69 3.92
N LYS A 252 17.35 18.98 3.58
CA LYS A 252 16.92 20.00 4.54
C LYS A 252 15.55 19.67 5.15
N GLN A 253 14.56 19.34 4.32
CA GLN A 253 13.20 19.02 4.79
C GLN A 253 13.17 17.81 5.73
N LEU A 254 13.85 16.72 5.36
CA LEU A 254 13.96 15.54 6.23
C LEU A 254 14.68 15.87 7.53
N SER A 255 15.79 16.61 7.47
CA SER A 255 16.55 17.03 8.66
C SER A 255 15.72 17.90 9.61
N SER A 256 14.90 18.82 9.09
CA SER A 256 13.99 19.63 9.90
C SER A 256 12.94 18.79 10.62
N ILE A 257 12.42 17.73 9.98
CA ILE A 257 11.53 16.77 10.65
C ILE A 257 12.29 16.04 11.77
N LEU A 258 13.54 15.64 11.55
CA LEU A 258 14.37 14.99 12.56
C LEU A 258 14.70 15.91 13.75
N VAL A 259 14.83 17.22 13.56
CA VAL A 259 14.99 18.19 14.66
C VAL A 259 13.77 18.15 15.59
N ASN A 260 12.56 18.10 15.03
CA ASN A 260 11.32 18.00 15.81
C ASN A 260 11.24 16.69 16.62
N LEU A 261 11.72 15.57 16.05
CA LEU A 261 11.82 14.31 16.78
C LEU A 261 12.90 14.37 17.86
N SER A 262 14.04 15.00 17.57
CA SER A 262 15.15 15.16 18.51
C SER A 262 14.76 15.99 19.74
N ARG A 263 13.97 17.05 19.56
CA ARG A 263 13.38 17.81 20.68
C ARG A 263 12.50 16.96 21.59
N LYS A 264 11.68 16.08 21.01
CA LYS A 264 10.85 15.17 21.82
C LYS A 264 11.71 14.18 22.59
N LYS A 265 12.83 13.73 22.01
CA LYS A 265 13.77 12.80 22.65
C LYS A 265 14.62 13.48 23.74
N HIS A 266 15.08 14.70 23.47
CA HIS A 266 15.99 15.49 24.29
C HIS A 266 15.46 16.93 24.47
N PRO A 267 14.43 17.16 25.32
CA PRO A 267 13.76 18.46 25.42
C PRO A 267 14.66 19.63 25.86
N ASN A 268 15.76 19.34 26.56
CA ASN A 268 16.67 20.35 27.10
C ASN A 268 17.84 20.70 26.16
N LYS A 269 17.96 20.05 24.99
CA LYS A 269 19.05 20.33 24.05
C LYS A 269 18.69 21.49 23.13
N ASP A 270 19.66 22.37 22.87
CA ASP A 270 19.48 23.50 21.95
C ASP A 270 19.71 23.08 20.49
N TYR A 271 18.69 23.31 19.66
CA TYR A 271 18.69 23.00 18.23
C TYR A 271 18.59 24.25 17.34
N ARG A 272 18.59 25.47 17.92
CA ARG A 272 18.31 26.71 17.18
C ARG A 272 19.27 26.93 16.02
N GLN A 273 20.56 26.67 16.23
CA GLN A 273 21.56 26.85 15.18
C GLN A 273 21.36 25.85 14.02
N LEU A 274 20.99 24.60 14.32
CA LEU A 274 20.66 23.62 13.28
C LEU A 274 19.46 24.07 12.44
N GLU A 275 18.43 24.65 13.05
CA GLU A 275 17.27 25.13 12.32
C GLU A 275 17.62 26.25 11.36
N LEU A 276 18.52 27.17 11.75
CA LEU A 276 18.98 28.25 10.88
C LEU A 276 19.68 27.70 9.63
N GLU A 277 20.52 26.67 9.77
CA GLU A 277 21.19 26.02 8.62
C GLU A 277 20.21 25.28 7.69
N LEU A 278 19.08 24.83 8.23
CA LEU A 278 18.07 24.04 7.53
C LEU A 278 16.92 24.87 6.94
N LEU A 279 16.92 26.19 7.12
CA LEU A 279 15.98 27.09 6.46
C LEU A 279 16.05 26.93 4.93
N PRO A 280 14.92 27.10 4.19
CA PRO A 280 14.87 26.94 2.74
C PRO A 280 15.97 27.71 2.01
#